data_AF-A0A242E0U6-F1
#
_entry.id   AF-A0A242E0U6-F1
#
_cell.length_a   1.000
_cell.length_b   1.000
_cell.length_c   1.000
_cell.angle_alpha   90.00
_cell.angle_beta   90.00
_cell.angle_gamma   90.00
#
_symmetry.space_group_name_H-M   'P 1'
#
loop_
_entity.id
_entity.type
_entity.pdbx_description
1 polymer ?
#
loop_
_entity_poly.entity_id
_entity_poly.type
_entity_poly.pdbx_seq_one_letter_code
_entity_poly.pdbx_strand_id
1 'polypeptide(L)'
;MAEKQTAGRDQLGEFAPKFAELNDDVLFGQVWSREELSPHQRSIITLSALISGGNFEQLPAHLKIGKQNGITSEEIAEIITHLAFYVGWPKAWSAFSLAKEIYLEENSEDKKEA
;
A
#
# COMPACT_ATOMS: atom_id res chain seq x y z
N MET A 1 -8.83 16.44 11.34
CA MET A 1 -8.99 15.19 12.12
C MET A 1 -8.63 14.05 11.20
N ALA A 2 -7.81 13.09 11.64
CA ALA A 2 -7.55 11.90 10.84
C ALA A 2 -8.89 11.21 10.52
N GLU A 3 -9.09 10.84 9.27
CA GLU A 3 -10.29 10.09 8.86
C GLU A 3 -10.33 8.77 9.65
N LYS A 4 -11.47 8.49 10.28
CA LYS A 4 -11.60 7.31 11.12
C LYS A 4 -11.70 6.09 10.22
N GLN A 5 -10.73 5.19 10.29
CA GLN A 5 -10.77 3.93 9.56
C GLN A 5 -11.90 3.04 10.09
N THR A 6 -12.78 2.57 9.20
CA THR A 6 -13.91 1.67 9.54
C THR A 6 -14.00 0.44 8.65
N ALA A 7 -13.09 0.27 7.68
CA ALA A 7 -13.17 -0.81 6.69
C ALA A 7 -13.24 -2.20 7.31
N GLY A 8 -12.58 -2.43 8.46
CA GLY A 8 -12.63 -3.69 9.18
C GLY A 8 -14.05 -3.99 9.68
N ARG A 9 -14.66 -3.03 10.38
CA ARG A 9 -16.05 -3.19 10.88
C ARG A 9 -17.07 -3.27 9.76
N ASP A 10 -16.90 -2.49 8.70
CA ASP A 10 -17.85 -2.46 7.59
C ASP A 10 -17.87 -3.78 6.80
N GLN A 11 -16.71 -4.44 6.65
CA GLN A 11 -16.61 -5.68 5.87
C GLN A 11 -16.69 -6.96 6.71
N LEU A 12 -16.18 -6.93 7.94
CA LEU A 12 -15.97 -8.12 8.76
C LEU A 12 -16.63 -8.03 10.14
N GLY A 13 -17.40 -6.99 10.43
CA GLY A 13 -17.99 -6.73 11.74
C GLY A 13 -18.85 -7.88 12.27
N GLU A 14 -19.65 -8.52 11.41
CA GLU A 14 -20.49 -9.66 11.81
C GLU A 14 -19.71 -11.00 11.82
N PHE A 15 -18.85 -11.22 10.83
CA PHE A 15 -18.14 -12.49 10.64
C PHE A 15 -16.95 -12.67 11.57
N ALA A 16 -16.14 -11.61 11.75
CA ALA A 16 -14.91 -11.61 12.54
C ALA A 16 -14.78 -10.31 13.35
N PRO A 17 -15.70 -10.04 14.31
CA PRO A 17 -15.80 -8.77 15.02
C PRO A 17 -14.49 -8.34 15.70
N LYS A 18 -13.75 -9.28 16.28
CA LYS A 18 -12.48 -8.95 16.93
C LYS A 18 -11.39 -8.56 15.94
N PHE A 19 -11.34 -9.21 14.77
CA PHE A 19 -10.39 -8.83 13.74
C PHE A 19 -10.71 -7.44 13.19
N ALA A 20 -11.99 -7.17 12.93
CA ALA A 20 -12.48 -5.85 12.53
C ALA A 20 -12.09 -4.74 13.53
N GLU A 21 -12.30 -4.97 14.83
CA GLU A 21 -11.89 -4.05 15.89
C GLU A 21 -10.38 -3.80 15.89
N LEU A 22 -9.56 -4.85 15.80
CA LEU A 22 -8.09 -4.74 15.80
C LEU A 22 -7.58 -4.00 14.55
N ASN A 23 -8.19 -4.23 13.39
CA ASN A 23 -7.85 -3.53 12.16
C ASN A 23 -8.07 -2.02 12.31
N ASP A 24 -9.26 -1.62 12.74
CA ASP A 24 -9.64 -0.22 12.76
C ASP A 24 -8.98 0.54 13.91
N ASP A 25 -9.03 -0.01 15.13
CA ASP A 25 -8.62 0.72 16.32
C ASP A 25 -7.13 0.59 16.60
N VAL A 26 -6.55 -0.59 16.40
CA VAL A 26 -5.15 -0.85 16.74
C VAL A 26 -4.25 -0.63 15.55
N LEU A 27 -4.49 -1.30 14.42
CA LEU A 27 -3.62 -1.17 13.24
C LEU A 27 -3.66 0.26 12.71
N PHE A 28 -4.83 0.77 12.32
CA PHE A 28 -4.92 2.12 11.78
C PHE A 28 -5.02 3.20 12.86
N GLY A 29 -5.86 3.00 13.88
CA GLY A 29 -6.08 3.98 14.94
C GLY A 29 -4.89 4.24 15.86
N GLN A 30 -3.99 3.26 16.04
CA GLN A 30 -2.81 3.41 16.90
C GLN A 30 -1.50 3.26 16.13
N VAL A 31 -1.27 2.13 15.45
CA VAL A 31 0.06 1.85 14.89
C VAL A 31 0.36 2.77 13.71
N TRP A 32 -0.56 2.96 12.76
CA TRP A 32 -0.36 3.84 11.62
C TRP A 32 -0.45 5.33 11.94
N SER A 33 -1.10 5.72 13.05
CA SER A 33 -1.25 7.11 13.49
C SER A 33 -0.04 7.66 14.25
N ARG A 34 0.93 6.79 14.59
CA ARG A 34 2.18 7.16 15.27
C ARG A 34 3.04 8.08 14.42
N GLU A 35 3.58 9.12 15.05
CA GLU A 35 4.29 10.22 14.39
C GLU A 35 5.80 9.98 14.21
N GLU A 36 6.39 8.93 14.82
CA GLU A 36 7.84 8.71 14.73
C GLU A 36 8.31 8.25 13.34
N LEU A 37 7.40 7.78 12.50
CA LEU A 37 7.61 7.56 11.07
C LEU A 37 6.53 8.30 10.30
N SER A 38 6.92 9.02 9.26
CA SER A 38 5.94 9.68 8.39
C SER A 38 5.05 8.63 7.70
N PRO A 39 3.82 8.99 7.29
CA PRO A 39 2.97 8.10 6.50
C PRO A 39 3.67 7.56 5.23
N HIS A 40 4.51 8.38 4.61
CA HIS A 40 5.37 7.99 3.48
C HIS A 40 6.35 6.88 3.86
N GLN A 41 7.14 7.07 4.92
CA GLN A 41 8.10 6.06 5.41
C GLN A 41 7.40 4.76 5.80
N ARG A 42 6.26 4.85 6.48
CA ARG A 42 5.48 3.68 6.91
C ARG A 42 4.90 2.91 5.71
N SER A 43 4.48 3.61 4.66
CA SER A 43 4.07 2.99 3.40
C SER A 43 5.24 2.28 2.70
N ILE A 44 6.43 2.89 2.63
CA ILE A 44 7.62 2.25 2.05
C ILE A 44 7.94 0.92 2.76
N ILE A 45 7.95 0.94 4.10
CA ILE A 45 8.24 -0.25 4.91
C ILE A 45 7.18 -1.34 4.67
N THR A 46 5.91 -0.95 4.65
CA THR A 46 4.81 -1.89 4.43
C THR A 46 4.86 -2.52 3.04
N LEU A 47 5.03 -1.71 2.00
CA LEU A 47 5.18 -2.19 0.62
C LEU A 47 6.38 -3.14 0.49
N SER A 48 7.50 -2.78 1.09
CA SER A 48 8.71 -3.61 1.09
C SER A 48 8.45 -4.96 1.76
N ALA A 49 7.76 -4.99 2.90
CA ALA A 49 7.40 -6.22 3.60
C ALA A 49 6.44 -7.10 2.78
N LEU A 50 5.41 -6.51 2.15
CA LEU A 50 4.46 -7.24 1.30
C LEU A 50 5.15 -7.87 0.08
N ILE A 51 5.99 -7.10 -0.61
CA ILE A 51 6.77 -7.59 -1.76
C ILE A 51 7.71 -8.71 -1.30
N SER A 52 8.41 -8.52 -0.18
CA SER A 52 9.35 -9.51 0.35
C SER A 52 8.65 -10.81 0.74
N GLY A 53 7.46 -10.72 1.34
CA GLY A 53 6.63 -11.87 1.71
C GLY A 53 5.94 -12.55 0.52
N GLY A 54 5.82 -11.87 -0.62
CA GLY A 54 5.04 -12.35 -1.76
C GLY A 54 3.52 -12.19 -1.59
N ASN A 55 3.08 -11.28 -0.69
CA ASN A 55 1.68 -11.03 -0.38
C ASN A 55 1.05 -10.08 -1.41
N PHE A 56 1.07 -10.46 -2.69
CA PHE A 56 0.72 -9.58 -3.80
C PHE A 56 -0.77 -9.22 -3.83
N GLU A 57 -1.64 -10.00 -3.21
CA GLU A 57 -3.07 -9.73 -3.10
C GLU A 57 -3.37 -8.48 -2.26
N GLN A 58 -2.50 -8.14 -1.31
CA GLN A 58 -2.62 -6.93 -0.48
C GLN A 58 -1.90 -5.72 -1.11
N LEU A 59 -0.99 -5.98 -2.06
CA LEU A 59 -0.12 -4.95 -2.62
C LEU A 59 -0.89 -3.81 -3.32
N PRO A 60 -1.97 -4.05 -4.10
CA PRO A 60 -2.71 -2.98 -4.76
C PRO A 60 -3.30 -1.95 -3.78
N ALA A 61 -3.88 -2.40 -2.66
CA ALA A 61 -4.45 -1.51 -1.66
C ALA A 61 -3.35 -0.63 -1.03
N HIS A 62 -2.21 -1.23 -0.69
CA HIS A 62 -1.08 -0.50 -0.10
C HIS A 62 -0.32 0.37 -1.09
N LEU A 63 -0.32 0.05 -2.39
CA LEU A 63 0.24 0.91 -3.44
C LEU A 63 -0.58 2.19 -3.58
N LYS A 64 -1.92 2.10 -3.52
CA LYS A 64 -2.82 3.26 -3.51
C LYS A 64 -2.61 4.13 -2.25
N ILE A 65 -2.52 3.52 -1.08
CA ILE A 65 -2.19 4.23 0.17
C ILE A 65 -0.80 4.87 0.08
N GLY A 66 0.19 4.17 -0.47
CA GLY A 66 1.53 4.71 -0.71
C GLY A 66 1.52 5.96 -1.56
N LYS A 67 0.79 5.92 -2.68
CA LYS A 67 0.60 7.06 -3.59
C LYS A 67 -0.08 8.25 -2.90
N GLN A 68 -1.15 8.00 -2.13
CA GLN A 68 -1.83 9.03 -1.32
C GLN A 68 -0.89 9.64 -0.27
N ASN A 69 0.01 8.84 0.29
CA ASN A 69 1.04 9.29 1.24
C ASN A 69 2.26 9.92 0.55
N GLY A 70 2.21 10.13 -0.77
CA GLY A 70 3.23 10.87 -1.53
C GLY A 70 4.37 10.04 -2.10
N ILE A 71 4.29 8.70 -2.10
CA ILE A 71 5.27 7.88 -2.82
C ILE A 71 5.11 8.16 -4.32
N THR A 72 6.20 8.51 -5.01
CA THR A 72 6.15 8.80 -6.45
C THR A 72 6.34 7.55 -7.31
N SER A 73 6.06 7.66 -8.61
CA SER A 73 6.34 6.60 -9.60
C SER A 73 7.82 6.22 -9.63
N GLU A 74 8.71 7.19 -9.46
CA GLU A 74 10.15 6.99 -9.43
C GLU A 74 10.57 6.27 -8.14
N GLU A 75 10.05 6.70 -6.99
CA GLU A 75 10.36 6.07 -5.71
C GLU A 75 9.91 4.61 -5.66
N ILE A 76 8.67 4.29 -6.09
CA ILE A 76 8.20 2.90 -6.08
C ILE A 76 8.97 2.03 -7.07
N ALA A 77 9.38 2.59 -8.21
CA ALA A 77 10.21 1.88 -9.19
C ALA A 77 11.59 1.54 -8.61
N GLU A 78 12.22 2.49 -7.90
CA GLU A 78 13.50 2.27 -7.22
C GLU A 78 13.38 1.28 -6.06
N ILE A 79 12.32 1.36 -5.25
CA ILE A 79 12.07 0.41 -4.16
C ILE A 79 11.97 -1.02 -4.70
N ILE A 80 11.15 -1.26 -5.72
CA ILE A 80 10.98 -2.61 -6.30
C ILE A 80 12.29 -3.08 -6.95
N THR A 81 13.00 -2.19 -7.66
CA THR A 81 14.30 -2.50 -8.28
C THR A 81 15.32 -2.92 -7.21
N HIS A 82 15.43 -2.15 -6.13
CA HIS A 82 16.35 -2.45 -5.04
C HIS A 82 16.00 -3.79 -4.38
N LEU A 83 14.72 -4.03 -4.09
CA LEU A 83 14.26 -5.27 -3.48
C LEU A 83 14.52 -6.51 -4.35
N ALA A 84 14.55 -6.38 -5.68
CA ALA A 84 14.85 -7.50 -6.58
C ALA A 84 16.15 -8.22 -6.15
N PHE A 85 17.19 -7.46 -5.77
CA PHE A 85 18.48 -7.97 -5.29
C PHE A 85 18.41 -8.76 -3.99
N TYR A 86 17.42 -8.48 -3.14
CA TYR A 86 17.29 -9.09 -1.81
C TYR A 86 16.26 -10.20 -1.76
N VAL A 87 15.21 -10.13 -2.59
CA VAL A 87 14.06 -11.04 -2.50
C VAL A 87 13.78 -11.81 -3.80
N GLY A 88 14.54 -11.54 -4.85
CA GLY A 88 14.52 -12.26 -6.12
C GLY A 88 13.66 -11.61 -7.21
N TRP A 89 14.09 -11.83 -8.46
CA TRP A 89 13.50 -11.24 -9.66
C TRP A 89 12.01 -11.59 -9.86
N PRO A 90 11.54 -12.82 -9.58
CA PRO A 90 10.12 -13.15 -9.75
C PRO A 90 9.19 -12.25 -8.93
N LYS A 91 9.57 -11.94 -7.68
CA LYS A 91 8.77 -11.06 -6.81
C LYS A 91 8.75 -9.62 -7.31
N ALA A 92 9.88 -9.13 -7.82
CA ALA A 92 9.96 -7.81 -8.44
C ALA A 92 9.08 -7.71 -9.69
N TRP A 93 9.08 -8.72 -10.57
CA TRP A 93 8.20 -8.76 -11.75
C TRP A 93 6.71 -8.73 -11.41
N SER A 94 6.30 -9.51 -10.41
CA SER A 94 4.93 -9.48 -9.89
C SER A 94 4.58 -8.09 -9.32
N ALA A 95 5.47 -7.49 -8.53
CA ALA A 95 5.25 -6.17 -7.95
C ALA A 95 5.17 -5.05 -9.01
N PHE A 96 6.06 -5.05 -10.01
CA PHE A 96 6.06 -4.06 -11.09
C PHE A 96 4.78 -4.09 -11.92
N SER A 97 4.23 -5.28 -12.17
CA SER A 97 3.00 -5.42 -12.94
C SER A 97 1.84 -4.67 -12.26
N LEU A 98 1.73 -4.80 -10.93
CA LEU A 98 0.71 -4.12 -10.12
C LEU A 98 1.02 -2.62 -9.91
N ALA A 99 2.30 -2.26 -9.74
CA ALA A 99 2.70 -0.87 -9.57
C ALA A 99 2.41 -0.03 -10.82
N LYS A 100 2.62 -0.59 -12.02
CA LYS A 100 2.32 0.10 -13.29
C LYS A 100 0.84 0.45 -13.42
N GLU A 101 -0.05 -0.46 -13.08
CA GLU A 101 -1.51 -0.24 -13.09
C GLU A 101 -1.86 1.01 -12.26
N ILE A 102 -1.37 1.07 -11.02
CA ILE A 102 -1.76 2.12 -10.07
C ILE A 102 -1.08 3.47 -10.34
N TYR A 103 0.16 3.46 -10.80
CA TYR A 103 0.96 4.68 -10.98
C TYR A 103 0.88 5.26 -12.40
N LEU A 104 0.48 4.48 -13.41
CA LEU A 104 0.48 4.94 -14.81
C LEU A 104 -0.92 5.06 -15.45
N GLU A 105 -1.96 4.42 -14.91
CA GLU A 105 -3.30 4.47 -15.54
C GLU A 105 -3.97 5.85 -15.47
N GLU A 106 -3.68 6.66 -14.45
CA GLU A 106 -4.25 8.02 -14.33
C GLU A 106 -3.79 9.01 -15.41
N ASN A 107 -2.72 8.72 -16.17
CA ASN A 107 -2.25 9.60 -17.25
C ASN A 107 -2.98 9.39 -18.59
N SER A 108 -3.98 8.50 -18.64
CA SER A 108 -4.64 8.10 -19.90
C SER A 108 -6.02 8.71 -20.12
N GLU A 109 -6.65 9.29 -19.09
CA GLU A 109 -7.94 9.99 -19.22
C GLU A 109 -7.75 11.47 -19.59
N ASP A 110 -6.75 12.16 -19.03
CA ASP A 110 -6.43 13.57 -19.36
C ASP A 110 -5.91 13.79 -20.79
N LYS A 111 -5.52 12.72 -21.51
CA LYS A 111 -5.03 12.79 -22.90
C LYS A 111 -6.12 12.55 -23.96
N LYS A 112 -7.36 12.27 -23.57
CA LYS A 112 -8.48 12.08 -24.50
C LYS A 112 -9.33 13.34 -24.72
N GLU A 113 -9.07 14.40 -23.96
CA GLU A 113 -9.79 15.69 -24.06
C GLU A 113 -8.91 16.86 -24.56
N ALA A 114 -7.70 16.59 -25.07
CA ALA A 114 -6.81 17.59 -25.68
C ALA A 114 -6.65 17.40 -27.20
#